data_AF-A0A2S2NJF9-F1
#
_entry.id   AF-A0A2S2NJF9-F1
#
_cell.length_a   1.000
_cell.length_b   1.000
_cell.length_c   1.000
_cell.angle_alpha   90.00
_cell.angle_beta   90.00
_cell.angle_gamma   90.00
#
_symmetry.space_group_name_H-M   'P 1'
#
loop_
_entity.id
_entity.type
_entity.pdbx_description
1 polymer ?
#
loop_
_entity_poly.entity_id
_entity_poly.type
_entity_poly.pdbx_seq_one_letter_code
_entity_poly.pdbx_strand_id
1 'polypeptide(L)'
;MDYAPTSVPATVAKILCCQCGVTMEPNPANMCVSCLRIHVDITEDIPKQGTLQFCRNCERYLQPPFEWISCALESKELLGLCLRKLKSLNKVKLVDAGFIWTEPHSKRIKVKLTVHGEVMSGMTLQQVFVVEFIVANQMCDDCHRSEAQDYWRALVSILLNKQK
;
A
#
# COMPACT_ATOMS: atom_id res chain seq x y z
N MET A 1 33.69 -15.60 46.98
CA MET A 1 32.76 -16.73 46.77
C MET A 1 31.47 -16.10 46.30
N ASP A 2 31.44 -15.82 45.01
CA ASP A 2 30.43 -15.02 44.35
C ASP A 2 29.30 -15.96 43.93
N TYR A 3 28.19 -15.90 44.65
CA TYR A 3 27.02 -16.73 44.38
C TYR A 3 26.21 -16.07 43.26
N ALA A 4 26.35 -16.58 42.02
CA ALA A 4 25.50 -16.16 40.92
C ALA A 4 24.06 -16.67 41.15
N PRO A 5 23.01 -15.84 41.01
CA PRO A 5 21.64 -16.28 41.17
C PRO A 5 21.23 -17.19 40.00
N THR A 6 20.97 -18.46 40.28
CA THR A 6 20.38 -19.42 39.34
C THR A 6 18.94 -18.99 39.05
N SER A 7 18.70 -18.38 37.88
CA SER A 7 17.35 -18.06 37.42
C SER A 7 16.56 -19.35 37.17
N VAL A 8 15.56 -19.63 37.99
CA VAL A 8 14.63 -20.75 37.79
C VAL A 8 13.81 -20.46 36.53
N PRO A 9 13.75 -21.35 35.52
CA PRO A 9 12.93 -21.11 34.35
C PRO A 9 11.45 -21.08 34.77
N ALA A 10 10.80 -19.95 34.56
CA ALA A 10 9.37 -19.81 34.80
C ALA A 10 8.62 -20.82 33.92
N THR A 11 7.94 -21.79 34.55
CA THR A 11 7.09 -22.74 33.84
C THR A 11 5.85 -22.02 33.34
N VAL A 12 5.84 -21.63 32.06
CA VAL A 12 4.67 -21.04 31.42
C VAL A 12 3.57 -22.11 31.36
N ALA A 13 2.47 -21.88 32.08
CA ALA A 13 1.30 -22.77 32.04
C ALA A 13 0.76 -22.83 30.60
N LYS A 14 0.54 -24.03 30.06
CA LYS A 14 -0.02 -24.22 28.70
C LYS A 14 -1.53 -24.46 28.78
N ILE A 15 -2.28 -23.88 27.86
CA ILE A 15 -3.74 -24.10 27.70
C ILE A 15 -4.03 -24.79 26.36
N LEU A 16 -5.24 -25.33 26.22
CA LEU A 16 -5.73 -25.89 24.97
C LEU A 16 -6.51 -24.82 24.21
N CYS A 17 -6.32 -24.75 22.89
CA CYS A 17 -7.12 -23.91 22.01
C CYS A 17 -8.60 -24.34 22.07
N CYS A 18 -9.52 -23.39 22.26
CA CYS A 18 -10.96 -23.67 22.41
C CYS A 18 -11.62 -24.35 21.19
N GLN A 19 -11.05 -24.21 20.00
CA GLN A 19 -11.62 -24.76 18.77
C GLN A 19 -10.98 -26.06 18.26
N CYS A 20 -9.65 -26.20 18.35
CA CYS A 20 -8.93 -27.36 17.79
C CYS A 20 -8.17 -28.21 18.83
N GLY A 21 -8.13 -27.78 20.09
CA GLY A 21 -7.47 -28.55 21.17
C GLY A 21 -5.93 -28.56 21.12
N VAL A 22 -5.28 -27.77 20.26
CA VAL A 22 -3.82 -27.64 20.25
C VAL A 22 -3.31 -27.01 21.55
N THR A 23 -2.22 -27.54 22.09
CA THR A 23 -1.52 -26.97 23.25
C THR A 23 -0.80 -25.68 22.86
N MET A 24 -1.07 -24.61 23.59
CA MET A 24 -0.56 -23.27 23.29
C MET A 24 -0.30 -22.47 24.57
N GLU A 25 0.45 -21.38 24.45
CA GLU A 25 0.59 -20.42 25.54
C GLU A 25 -0.73 -19.62 25.71
N PRO A 26 -1.08 -19.23 26.96
CA PRO A 26 -2.29 -18.49 27.23
C PRO A 26 -2.29 -17.15 26.50
N ASN A 27 -3.35 -16.90 25.73
CA ASN A 27 -3.58 -15.64 25.05
C ASN A 27 -5.01 -15.14 25.34
N PRO A 28 -5.29 -13.83 25.21
CA PRO A 28 -6.60 -13.27 25.53
C PRO A 28 -7.76 -13.82 24.66
N ALA A 29 -7.44 -14.41 23.51
CA ALA A 29 -8.41 -15.01 22.61
C ALA A 29 -8.71 -16.49 22.92
N ASN A 30 -7.92 -17.16 23.78
CA ASN A 30 -7.94 -18.62 24.01
C ASN A 30 -7.94 -19.47 22.73
N MET A 31 -7.41 -18.92 21.63
CA MET A 31 -7.41 -19.50 20.29
C MET A 31 -6.00 -19.55 19.73
N CYS A 32 -5.62 -20.65 19.09
CA CYS A 32 -4.31 -20.76 18.44
C CYS A 32 -4.24 -19.84 17.22
N VAL A 33 -3.03 -19.48 16.79
CA VAL A 33 -2.80 -18.57 15.66
C VAL A 33 -3.50 -19.05 14.37
N SER A 34 -3.55 -20.36 14.15
CA SER A 34 -4.22 -20.95 12.98
C SER A 34 -5.74 -20.74 13.00
N CYS A 35 -6.39 -20.97 14.15
CA CYS A 35 -7.83 -20.74 14.29
C CYS A 35 -8.17 -19.25 14.23
N LEU A 36 -7.34 -18.39 14.83
CA LEU A 36 -7.49 -16.93 14.75
C LEU A 36 -7.46 -16.41 13.32
N ARG A 37 -6.55 -16.90 12.48
CA ARG A 37 -6.46 -16.51 11.06
C ARG A 37 -7.70 -16.86 10.23
N ILE A 38 -8.49 -17.82 10.67
CA ILE A 38 -9.70 -18.26 9.96
C ILE A 38 -10.89 -17.36 10.32
N HIS A 39 -10.95 -16.90 11.57
CA HIS A 39 -12.10 -16.13 12.08
C HIS A 39 -11.91 -14.63 12.06
N VAL A 40 -10.67 -14.13 12.03
CA VAL A 40 -10.36 -12.70 12.04
C VAL A 40 -9.62 -12.32 10.77
N ASP A 41 -10.26 -11.52 9.91
CA ASP A 41 -9.63 -10.88 8.76
C ASP A 41 -9.33 -9.41 9.10
N ILE A 42 -8.04 -9.07 9.09
CA ILE A 42 -7.57 -7.70 9.38
C ILE A 42 -7.75 -6.80 8.15
N THR A 43 -7.93 -7.40 6.97
CA THR A 43 -7.93 -6.71 5.68
C THR A 43 -9.33 -6.33 5.18
N GLU A 44 -10.38 -6.54 5.97
CA GLU A 44 -11.78 -6.27 5.59
C GLU A 44 -12.01 -4.81 5.18
N ASP A 45 -11.38 -3.87 5.88
CA ASP A 45 -11.49 -2.43 5.62
C ASP A 45 -10.63 -1.93 4.45
N ILE A 46 -9.78 -2.77 3.87
CA ILE A 46 -8.80 -2.39 2.86
C ILE A 46 -9.33 -2.79 1.48
N PRO A 47 -9.48 -1.83 0.53
CA PRO A 47 -9.92 -2.17 -0.81
C PRO A 47 -8.87 -3.04 -1.51
N LYS A 48 -9.30 -4.21 -2.01
CA LYS A 48 -8.45 -5.17 -2.74
C LYS A 48 -8.25 -4.77 -4.22
N GLN A 49 -8.94 -3.74 -4.68
CA GLN A 49 -8.84 -3.19 -6.03
C GLN A 49 -8.73 -1.67 -6.01
N GLY A 50 -7.95 -1.11 -6.94
CA GLY A 50 -7.82 0.34 -7.14
C GLY A 50 -7.53 0.71 -8.58
N THR A 51 -7.69 1.99 -8.92
CA THR A 51 -7.41 2.50 -10.27
C THR A 51 -6.30 3.54 -10.24
N LEU A 52 -5.30 3.36 -11.09
CA LEU A 52 -4.22 4.31 -11.34
C LEU A 52 -4.48 5.00 -12.67
N GLN A 53 -4.28 6.30 -12.72
CA GLN A 53 -4.44 7.08 -13.94
C GLN A 53 -3.06 7.32 -14.55
N PHE A 54 -2.93 7.01 -15.84
CA PHE A 54 -1.68 7.07 -16.58
C PHE A 54 -1.86 7.87 -17.87
N CYS A 55 -0.97 8.82 -18.12
CA CYS A 55 -0.96 9.61 -19.34
C CYS A 55 -0.03 8.98 -20.37
N ARG A 56 -0.58 8.64 -21.55
CA ARG A 56 0.19 8.00 -22.64
C ARG A 56 1.21 8.93 -23.29
N ASN A 57 0.94 10.23 -23.36
CA ASN A 57 1.77 11.17 -24.10
C ASN A 57 3.04 11.58 -23.33
N CYS A 58 2.98 11.60 -21.99
CA CYS A 58 4.11 12.00 -21.14
C CYS A 58 4.58 10.90 -20.18
N GLU A 59 3.97 9.71 -20.21
CA GLU A 59 4.30 8.53 -19.40
C GLU A 59 4.26 8.79 -17.88
N ARG A 60 3.40 9.70 -17.43
CA ARG A 60 3.24 10.06 -16.02
C ARG A 60 2.01 9.41 -15.39
N TYR A 61 2.12 9.12 -14.10
CA TYR A 61 1.01 8.69 -13.25
C TYR A 61 0.44 9.85 -12.45
N LEU A 62 -0.88 9.88 -12.30
CA LEU A 62 -1.57 10.86 -11.46
C LEU A 62 -1.47 10.48 -9.99
N GLN A 63 -0.80 11.32 -9.22
CA GLN A 63 -0.89 11.38 -7.78
C GLN A 63 -1.99 12.39 -7.40
N PRO A 64 -3.12 11.94 -6.81
CA PRO A 64 -4.13 12.85 -6.29
C PRO A 64 -3.50 13.81 -5.27
N PRO A 65 -3.86 15.10 -5.28
CA PRO A 65 -5.02 15.67 -5.97
C PRO A 65 -4.82 16.07 -7.44
N PHE A 66 -3.64 16.56 -7.86
CA PHE A 66 -3.42 17.08 -9.23
C PHE A 66 -1.99 16.90 -9.77
N GLU A 67 -1.14 16.16 -9.06
CA GLU A 67 0.29 16.05 -9.40
C GLU A 67 0.53 14.88 -10.34
N TRP A 68 1.32 15.08 -11.40
CA TRP A 68 1.70 14.04 -12.35
C TRP A 68 3.18 13.70 -12.23
N ILE A 69 3.48 12.46 -11.86
CA ILE A 69 4.85 12.02 -11.59
C ILE A 69 5.24 10.92 -12.58
N SER A 70 6.44 11.02 -13.12
CA SER A 70 7.04 9.95 -13.91
C SER A 70 7.50 8.84 -12.96
N CYS A 71 7.01 7.63 -13.16
CA CYS A 71 7.44 6.47 -12.39
C CYS A 71 7.72 5.32 -13.36
N ALA A 72 8.85 4.62 -13.20
CA ALA A 72 9.08 3.38 -13.94
C ALA A 72 8.16 2.25 -13.42
N LEU A 73 7.88 1.27 -14.29
CA LEU A 73 7.23 0.02 -13.86
C LEU A 73 8.09 -0.67 -12.80
N GLU A 74 7.44 -1.25 -11.79
CA GLU A 74 8.10 -1.97 -10.68
C GLU A 74 9.09 -1.10 -9.86
N SER A 75 8.94 0.23 -9.91
CA SER A 75 9.75 1.16 -9.13
C SER A 75 9.23 1.40 -7.71
N LYS A 76 10.11 1.87 -6.81
CA LYS A 76 9.75 2.31 -5.45
C LYS A 76 8.75 3.47 -5.46
N GLU A 77 8.83 4.34 -6.46
CA GLU A 77 7.96 5.50 -6.62
C GLU A 77 6.52 5.08 -6.93
N LEU A 78 6.36 4.10 -7.83
CA LEU A 78 5.07 3.51 -8.16
C LEU A 78 4.45 2.81 -6.95
N LEU A 79 5.27 2.10 -6.17
CA LEU A 79 4.82 1.46 -4.93
C LEU A 79 4.31 2.50 -3.93
N GLY A 80 5.05 3.61 -3.74
CA GLY A 80 4.62 4.71 -2.90
C GLY A 80 3.31 5.36 -3.37
N LEU A 81 3.06 5.42 -4.68
CA LEU A 81 1.79 5.90 -5.24
C LEU A 81 0.65 4.91 -4.94
N CYS A 82 0.86 3.61 -5.13
CA CYS A 82 -0.09 2.55 -4.78
C CYS A 82 -0.48 2.59 -3.30
N LEU A 83 0.50 2.69 -2.39
CA LEU A 83 0.24 2.76 -0.95
C LEU A 83 -0.57 4.00 -0.56
N ARG A 84 -0.26 5.17 -1.13
CA ARG A 84 -1.01 6.41 -0.86
C ARG A 84 -2.45 6.37 -1.32
N LYS A 85 -2.78 5.54 -2.33
CA LYS A 85 -4.16 5.35 -2.78
C LYS A 85 -5.01 4.54 -1.80
N LEU A 86 -4.39 3.73 -0.95
CA LEU A 86 -5.07 2.88 0.03
C LEU A 86 -5.32 3.67 1.31
N LYS A 87 -6.52 4.25 1.44
CA LYS A 87 -6.91 5.11 2.57
C LYS A 87 -6.92 4.41 3.94
N SER A 88 -7.18 3.10 3.97
CA SER A 88 -7.37 2.34 5.21
C SER A 88 -6.07 1.74 5.80
N LEU A 89 -4.91 2.04 5.21
CA LEU A 89 -3.63 1.50 5.71
C LEU A 89 -3.21 2.05 7.08
N ASN A 90 -3.74 3.20 7.53
CA ASN A 90 -3.34 3.79 8.82
C ASN A 90 -3.73 2.94 10.04
N LYS A 91 -4.70 2.03 9.90
CA LYS A 91 -5.14 1.14 10.99
C LYS A 91 -4.19 -0.03 11.22
N VAL A 92 -3.39 -0.38 10.21
CA VAL A 92 -2.52 -1.57 10.19
C VAL A 92 -1.08 -1.17 9.99
N LYS A 93 -0.15 -1.88 10.64
CA LYS A 93 1.28 -1.63 10.45
C LYS A 93 1.74 -2.36 9.19
N LEU A 94 2.20 -1.62 8.19
CA LEU A 94 2.79 -2.21 6.98
C LEU A 94 4.17 -2.78 7.32
N VAL A 95 4.40 -4.04 6.96
CA VAL A 95 5.67 -4.74 7.19
C VAL A 95 6.50 -4.80 5.93
N ASP A 96 5.86 -5.25 4.85
CA ASP A 96 6.51 -5.49 3.57
C ASP A 96 5.53 -5.25 2.43
N ALA A 97 6.06 -4.78 1.31
CA ALA A 97 5.31 -4.52 0.10
C ALA A 97 6.17 -4.87 -1.12
N GLY A 98 5.62 -5.65 -2.04
CA GLY A 98 6.33 -6.08 -3.24
C GLY A 98 5.40 -6.20 -4.43
N PHE A 99 5.96 -6.05 -5.63
CA PHE A 99 5.22 -6.32 -6.86
C PHE A 99 5.16 -7.81 -7.13
N ILE A 100 4.02 -8.24 -7.67
CA ILE A 100 3.88 -9.55 -8.29
C ILE A 100 3.92 -9.31 -9.79
N TRP A 101 4.82 -10.01 -10.47
CA TRP A 101 4.92 -9.93 -11.92
C TRP A 101 3.56 -10.22 -12.56
N THR A 102 3.17 -9.34 -13.48
CA THR A 102 1.94 -9.42 -14.25
C THR A 102 2.28 -9.24 -15.71
N GLU A 103 1.52 -9.91 -16.58
CA GLU A 103 1.71 -9.80 -18.03
C GLU A 103 1.70 -8.33 -18.50
N PRO A 104 2.66 -7.87 -19.32
CA PRO A 104 2.79 -6.46 -19.73
C PRO A 104 1.54 -5.87 -20.39
N HIS A 105 0.74 -6.68 -21.08
CA HIS A 105 -0.48 -6.21 -21.76
C HIS A 105 -1.71 -6.10 -20.86
N SER A 106 -1.66 -6.67 -19.65
CA SER A 106 -2.83 -6.78 -18.78
C SER A 106 -3.34 -5.44 -18.25
N LYS A 107 -2.53 -4.37 -18.33
CA LYS A 107 -2.79 -3.06 -17.72
C LYS A 107 -3.19 -3.18 -16.25
N ARG A 108 -2.69 -4.21 -15.58
CA ARG A 108 -2.94 -4.53 -14.18
C ARG A 108 -1.61 -4.64 -13.47
N ILE A 109 -1.53 -4.06 -12.29
CA ILE A 109 -0.36 -4.12 -11.42
C ILE A 109 -0.82 -4.80 -10.13
N LYS A 110 -0.21 -5.94 -9.79
CA LYS A 110 -0.52 -6.65 -8.55
C LYS A 110 0.55 -6.34 -7.52
N VAL A 111 0.12 -5.91 -6.34
CA VAL A 111 1.00 -5.61 -5.21
C VAL A 111 0.67 -6.57 -4.08
N LYS A 112 1.67 -7.33 -3.63
CA LYS A 112 1.61 -8.14 -2.42
C LYS A 112 1.92 -7.25 -1.23
N LEU A 113 1.02 -7.21 -0.27
CA LEU A 113 1.18 -6.46 0.97
C LEU A 113 1.18 -7.43 2.15
N THR A 114 2.14 -7.23 3.04
CA THR A 114 2.22 -7.91 4.33
C THR A 114 1.93 -6.89 5.42
N VAL A 115 0.85 -7.10 6.16
CA VAL A 115 0.40 -6.20 7.22
C VAL A 115 0.36 -6.90 8.57
N HIS A 116 0.62 -6.14 9.62
CA HIS A 116 0.41 -6.50 11.01
C HIS A 116 -0.79 -5.70 11.54
N GLY A 117 -1.78 -6.41 12.06
CA GLY A 117 -2.89 -5.80 12.80
C GLY A 117 -2.91 -6.27 14.23
N GLU A 118 -3.37 -5.40 15.12
CA GLU A 118 -3.65 -5.76 16.51
C GLU A 118 -5.07 -6.32 16.58
N VAL A 119 -5.17 -7.56 17.06
CA VAL A 119 -6.40 -8.30 17.29
C VAL A 119 -6.52 -8.51 18.80
N MET A 120 -7.73 -8.33 19.35
CA MET A 120 -8.11 -8.61 20.74
C MET A 120 -7.00 -8.45 21.81
N SER A 121 -7.03 -7.32 22.54
CA SER A 121 -6.20 -7.09 23.73
C SER A 121 -4.68 -7.28 23.50
N GLY A 122 -4.16 -6.77 22.39
CA GLY A 122 -2.71 -6.61 22.15
C GLY A 122 -2.03 -7.76 21.40
N MET A 123 -2.77 -8.76 20.90
CA MET A 123 -2.20 -9.81 20.06
C MET A 123 -1.95 -9.26 18.65
N THR A 124 -0.72 -9.38 18.14
CA THR A 124 -0.41 -8.98 16.76
C THR A 124 -0.55 -10.17 15.81
N LEU A 125 -1.27 -9.99 14.72
CA LEU A 125 -1.43 -11.01 13.68
C LEU A 125 -0.93 -10.47 12.34
N GLN A 126 -0.11 -11.28 11.68
CA GLN A 126 0.39 -11.00 10.35
C GLN A 126 -0.49 -11.65 9.29
N GLN A 127 -0.90 -10.85 8.31
CA GLN A 127 -1.67 -11.30 7.16
C GLN A 127 -1.06 -10.79 5.87
N VAL A 128 -1.13 -11.63 4.83
CA VAL A 128 -0.62 -11.32 3.49
C VAL A 128 -1.81 -11.29 2.55
N PHE A 129 -1.92 -10.22 1.77
CA PHE A 129 -2.95 -10.09 0.75
C PHE A 129 -2.40 -9.43 -0.50
N VAL A 130 -3.14 -9.56 -1.61
CA VAL A 130 -2.77 -8.97 -2.89
C VAL A 130 -3.80 -7.92 -3.26
N VAL A 131 -3.32 -6.75 -3.65
CA VAL A 131 -4.12 -5.65 -4.19
C VAL A 131 -3.88 -5.55 -5.69
N GLU A 132 -4.97 -5.47 -6.45
CA GLU A 132 -4.94 -5.30 -7.89
C GLU A 132 -5.21 -3.84 -8.27
N PHE A 133 -4.24 -3.22 -8.95
CA PHE A 133 -4.37 -1.88 -9.50
C PHE A 133 -4.60 -1.93 -11.00
N ILE A 134 -5.71 -1.36 -11.46
CA ILE A 134 -6.05 -1.23 -12.88
C ILE A 134 -5.48 0.10 -13.39
N VAL A 135 -4.70 0.05 -14.48
CA VAL A 135 -4.14 1.24 -15.13
C VAL A 135 -5.15 1.78 -16.15
N ALA A 136 -5.84 2.85 -15.78
CA ALA A 136 -6.71 3.61 -16.67
C ALA A 136 -5.91 4.72 -17.37
N ASN A 137 -6.26 4.97 -18.63
CA ASN A 137 -5.61 6.02 -19.41
C ASN A 137 -6.34 7.34 -19.18
N GLN A 138 -5.61 8.36 -18.76
CA GLN A 138 -6.12 9.70 -18.58
C GLN A 138 -5.06 10.69 -19.07
N MET A 139 -5.48 11.66 -19.88
CA MET A 139 -4.58 12.71 -20.34
C MET A 139 -4.33 13.72 -19.21
N CYS A 140 -3.07 14.14 -19.02
CA CYS A 140 -2.75 15.20 -18.08
C CYS A 140 -3.12 16.57 -18.66
N ASP A 141 -3.29 17.58 -17.79
CA ASP A 141 -3.70 18.92 -18.21
C ASP A 141 -2.70 19.57 -19.18
N ASP A 142 -1.40 19.30 -19.01
CA ASP A 142 -0.35 19.79 -19.92
C ASP A 142 -0.48 19.20 -21.33
N CYS A 143 -0.70 17.88 -21.43
CA CYS A 143 -0.90 17.21 -22.72
C CYS A 143 -2.22 17.64 -23.36
N HIS A 144 -3.28 17.79 -22.56
CA HIS A 144 -4.57 18.27 -23.04
C HIS A 144 -4.47 19.67 -23.65
N ARG A 145 -3.74 20.60 -23.01
CA ARG A 145 -3.49 21.94 -23.57
C ARG A 145 -2.69 21.90 -24.87
N SER A 146 -1.68 21.03 -24.95
CA SER A 146 -0.86 20.90 -26.16
C SER A 146 -1.67 20.42 -27.38
N GLU A 147 -2.63 19.51 -27.17
CA GLU A 147 -3.54 19.04 -28.24
C GLU A 147 -4.61 20.08 -28.58
N ALA A 148 -5.07 20.86 -27.59
CA ALA A 148 -6.04 21.93 -27.79
C ALA A 148 -5.46 23.20 -28.46
N GLN A 149 -4.17 23.20 -28.82
CA GLN A 149 -3.43 24.36 -29.36
C GLN A 149 -3.36 25.57 -28.41
N ASP A 150 -3.58 25.37 -27.11
CA ASP A 150 -3.44 26.39 -26.08
C ASP A 150 -1.98 26.49 -25.61
N TYR A 151 -1.11 26.96 -26.50
CA TYR A 151 0.34 26.93 -26.30
C TYR A 151 0.86 28.02 -25.34
N TRP A 152 0.20 29.18 -25.27
CA TRP A 152 0.71 30.34 -24.54
C TRP A 152 -0.03 30.54 -23.22
N ARG A 153 0.74 30.63 -22.13
CA ARG A 153 0.24 31.08 -20.82
C ARG A 153 0.31 32.61 -20.67
N ALA A 154 1.18 33.25 -21.45
CA ALA A 154 1.37 34.69 -21.49
C ALA A 154 1.86 35.11 -22.89
N LEU A 155 1.47 36.31 -23.32
CA LEU A 155 1.89 36.92 -24.58
C LEU A 155 2.51 38.28 -24.26
N VAL A 156 3.76 38.48 -24.69
CA VAL A 156 4.45 39.76 -24.54
C VAL A 156 4.57 40.41 -25.91
N SER A 157 3.81 41.47 -26.13
CA SER A 157 3.87 42.25 -27.36
C SER A 157 4.92 43.35 -27.23
N ILE A 158 5.97 43.28 -28.04
CA ILE A 158 6.99 44.33 -28.09
C ILE A 158 6.56 45.34 -29.16
N LEU A 159 6.35 46.60 -28.76
CA LEU A 159 6.03 47.69 -29.66
C LEU A 159 7.27 48.57 -29.88
N LEU A 160 7.60 48.81 -31.14
CA LEU A 160 8.76 49.61 -31.53
C LEU A 160 8.31 51.06 -31.76
N ASN A 161 8.53 51.92 -30.77
CA ASN A 161 8.26 53.36 -30.90
C ASN A 161 9.38 54.03 -31.71
N LYS A 162 9.09 54.41 -32.96
CA LYS A 162 9.98 55.28 -33.73
C LYS A 162 9.87 56.71 -33.21
N GLN A 163 10.93 57.21 -32.58
CA GLN A 163 11.10 58.64 -32.27
C GLN A 163 11.22 59.40 -33.60
N LYS A 164 10.43 60.47 -33.74
CA LYS A 164 10.30 61.28 -34.96
C LYS A 164 11.32 62.41 -34.99
#